data_AF-A0A1G1BZH8-F1
#
_entry.id   AF-A0A1G1BZH8-F1
#
_cell.length_a   1.000
_cell.length_b   1.000
_cell.length_c   1.000
_cell.angle_alpha   90.00
_cell.angle_beta   90.00
_cell.angle_gamma   90.00
#
_symmetry.space_group_name_H-M   'P 1'
#
loop_
_entity.id
_entity.type
_entity.pdbx_description
1 polymer ?
#
loop_
_entity_poly.entity_id
_entity_poly.type
_entity_poly.pdbx_seq_one_letter_code
_entity_poly.pdbx_strand_id
1 'polypeptide(L)'
;MNTPKRLGVLLVTVALAVGVPGRAQNNPPPDTDQTRLEYLQQTQALRQQIDVILAGESADFGALLAKEDKTFEDLRAIAELRLELLKTSEAAQQVQAQLEELRQTFLAQHPNVPPMPSTSPRPELTEAQKLALQTYRNALKEKEQALNQVLAAASARYAELLADQDKTREEVQEMLELRRELIAGSEDAQALAREIQVMIKRFRENHPWLDNRFLGPAERVADVAKIKAGLNAVQELNEQINEMLAADSAEFAALLAKENKTAEDLQQIKAMRDTLLAGNDEAQKLAATAQIIKNRLRDERRELRQHRPQPLPVRPGGGGTTGGGTTGGTDAGQ
;
A
#
# COMPACT_ATOMS: atom_id res chain seq x y z
N MET A 1 -47.01 -27.17 47.74
CA MET A 1 -47.83 -26.37 46.80
C MET A 1 -47.43 -24.90 46.92
N ASN A 2 -47.33 -24.22 45.77
CA ASN A 2 -47.18 -22.78 45.54
C ASN A 2 -45.83 -22.07 45.82
N THR A 3 -45.24 -21.66 44.68
CA THR A 3 -44.40 -20.48 44.42
C THR A 3 -45.14 -19.15 44.73
N PRO A 4 -44.61 -17.95 44.41
CA PRO A 4 -43.28 -17.37 44.64
C PRO A 4 -43.36 -15.95 45.28
N LYS A 5 -42.25 -15.42 45.82
CA LYS A 5 -42.10 -13.97 46.09
C LYS A 5 -41.35 -13.29 44.94
N ARG A 6 -42.05 -12.31 44.34
CA ARG A 6 -41.58 -11.37 43.33
C ARG A 6 -40.71 -10.27 43.96
N LEU A 7 -39.58 -9.98 43.32
CA LEU A 7 -38.89 -8.69 43.26
C LEU A 7 -38.42 -8.64 41.79
N GLY A 8 -38.94 -7.81 40.89
CA GLY A 8 -39.40 -6.44 41.06
C GLY A 8 -38.41 -5.51 40.36
N VAL A 9 -38.14 -5.77 39.07
CA VAL A 9 -37.36 -4.89 38.18
C VAL A 9 -38.26 -3.72 37.82
N LEU A 10 -37.95 -2.53 38.33
CA LEU A 10 -38.59 -1.29 37.94
C LEU A 10 -37.76 -0.62 36.83
N LEU A 11 -38.46 -0.23 35.77
CA LEU A 11 -38.00 0.51 34.60
C LEU A 11 -37.22 1.79 34.94
N VAL A 12 -36.20 2.07 34.13
CA VAL A 12 -35.93 3.44 33.66
C VAL A 12 -35.75 3.39 32.15
N THR A 13 -36.82 3.80 31.46
CA THR A 13 -36.79 4.23 30.06
C THR A 13 -36.20 5.63 30.04
N VAL A 14 -35.09 5.84 29.33
CA VAL A 14 -34.72 7.16 28.81
C VAL A 14 -34.51 7.00 27.32
N ALA A 15 -35.51 7.45 26.57
CA ALA A 15 -35.35 7.83 25.19
C ALA A 15 -34.51 9.11 25.16
N LEU A 16 -33.42 9.11 24.40
CA LEU A 16 -32.88 10.35 23.85
C LEU A 16 -32.75 10.19 22.34
N ALA A 17 -33.50 11.06 21.66
CA ALA A 17 -33.49 11.26 20.23
C ALA A 17 -32.12 11.76 19.76
N VAL A 18 -31.58 11.10 18.73
CA VAL A 18 -30.72 11.75 17.75
C VAL A 18 -31.34 11.43 16.40
N GLY A 19 -31.77 12.49 15.71
CA GLY A 19 -32.46 12.41 14.44
C GLY A 19 -31.70 11.58 13.42
N VAL A 20 -32.43 10.76 12.68
CA VAL A 20 -31.97 10.18 11.43
C VAL A 20 -32.08 11.29 10.37
N PRO A 21 -30.98 11.94 9.92
CA PRO A 21 -31.04 12.59 8.62
C PRO A 21 -31.19 11.47 7.59
N GLY A 22 -32.21 11.61 6.74
CA GLY A 22 -32.43 10.69 5.62
C GLY A 22 -31.13 10.49 4.85
N ARG A 23 -30.74 9.22 4.64
CA ARG A 23 -29.73 8.88 3.66
C ARG A 23 -30.24 9.34 2.30
N ALA A 24 -29.70 10.45 1.82
CA ALA A 24 -29.70 10.75 0.40
C ALA A 24 -29.15 9.52 -0.33
N GLN A 25 -29.96 8.94 -1.22
CA GLN A 25 -29.47 8.02 -2.23
C GLN A 25 -28.44 8.79 -3.06
N ASN A 26 -27.16 8.71 -2.68
CA ASN A 26 -26.05 9.10 -3.53
C ASN A 26 -25.90 8.02 -4.62
N ASN A 27 -26.81 8.01 -5.58
CA ASN A 27 -26.44 7.53 -6.90
C ASN A 27 -25.43 8.56 -7.44
N PRO A 28 -24.17 8.18 -7.72
CA PRO A 28 -23.25 9.11 -8.36
C PRO A 28 -23.83 9.50 -9.72
N PRO A 29 -23.82 10.80 -10.09
CA PRO A 29 -24.31 11.23 -11.39
C PRO A 29 -23.43 10.62 -12.50
N PRO A 30 -24.00 10.19 -13.63
CA PRO A 30 -23.33 9.42 -14.68
C PRO A 30 -22.29 10.18 -15.54
N ASP A 31 -21.96 11.44 -15.23
CA ASP A 31 -21.11 12.32 -16.06
C ASP A 31 -19.63 12.42 -15.60
N THR A 32 -19.18 11.59 -14.65
CA THR A 32 -17.86 11.76 -14.01
C THR A 32 -16.66 11.25 -14.81
N ASP A 33 -16.84 10.29 -15.72
CA ASP A 33 -15.69 9.63 -16.36
C ASP A 33 -15.16 10.42 -17.56
N GLN A 34 -16.05 10.97 -18.39
CA GLN A 34 -15.69 11.74 -19.58
C GLN A 34 -15.04 13.08 -19.21
N THR A 35 -15.65 13.83 -18.30
CA THR A 35 -15.12 15.11 -17.79
C THR A 35 -13.74 14.96 -17.13
N ARG A 36 -13.53 13.83 -16.43
CA ARG A 36 -12.24 13.51 -15.82
C ARG A 36 -11.19 13.12 -16.87
N LEU A 37 -11.57 12.39 -17.91
CA LEU A 37 -10.69 12.06 -19.03
C LEU A 37 -10.25 13.33 -19.77
N GLU A 38 -11.17 14.25 -20.03
CA GLU A 38 -10.89 15.54 -20.66
C GLU A 38 -9.93 16.40 -19.81
N TYR A 39 -10.16 16.49 -18.50
CA TYR A 39 -9.24 17.15 -17.58
C TYR A 39 -7.82 16.53 -17.59
N LEU A 40 -7.72 15.20 -17.60
CA LEU A 40 -6.43 14.51 -17.66
C LEU A 40 -5.71 14.76 -18.99
N GLN A 41 -6.43 14.75 -20.11
CA GLN A 41 -5.88 15.05 -21.43
C GLN A 41 -5.38 16.49 -21.52
N GLN A 42 -6.16 17.46 -21.05
CA GLN A 42 -5.78 18.87 -21.03
C GLN A 42 -4.57 19.11 -20.12
N THR A 43 -4.55 18.49 -18.93
CA THR A 43 -3.39 18.56 -18.02
C THR A 43 -2.14 17.96 -18.66
N GLN A 44 -2.27 16.84 -19.37
CA GLN A 44 -1.15 16.21 -20.06
C GLN A 44 -0.62 17.09 -21.19
N ALA A 45 -1.50 17.69 -21.99
CA ALA A 45 -1.13 18.61 -23.05
C ALA A 45 -0.36 19.83 -22.53
N LEU A 46 -0.86 20.47 -21.45
CA LEU A 46 -0.18 21.61 -20.82
C LEU A 46 1.19 21.22 -20.23
N ARG A 47 1.31 20.03 -19.63
CA ARG A 47 2.61 19.53 -19.13
C ARG A 47 3.61 19.27 -20.24
N GLN A 48 3.16 18.72 -21.37
CA GLN A 48 4.00 18.51 -22.55
C GLN A 48 4.40 19.85 -23.17
N GLN A 49 3.51 20.83 -23.18
CA GLN A 49 3.81 22.17 -23.67
C GLN A 49 4.89 22.86 -22.81
N ILE A 50 4.83 22.71 -21.48
CA ILE A 50 5.92 23.13 -20.59
C ILE A 50 7.23 22.43 -20.98
N ASP A 51 7.20 21.11 -21.16
CA ASP A 51 8.41 20.36 -21.49
C ASP A 51 9.00 20.75 -22.87
N VAL A 52 8.17 21.10 -23.85
CA VAL A 52 8.59 21.63 -25.15
C VAL A 52 9.21 23.03 -25.03
N ILE A 53 8.60 23.93 -24.25
CA ILE A 53 9.14 25.27 -24.02
C ILE A 53 10.52 25.17 -23.36
N LEU A 54 10.62 24.39 -22.28
CA LEU A 54 11.87 24.22 -21.55
C LEU A 54 12.95 23.52 -22.39
N ALA A 55 12.58 22.59 -23.27
CA ALA A 55 13.51 21.95 -24.21
C ALA A 55 13.99 22.91 -25.31
N GLY A 56 13.16 23.89 -25.70
CA GLY A 56 13.54 24.95 -26.61
C GLY A 56 14.50 25.98 -25.99
N GLU A 57 14.44 26.14 -24.67
CA GLU A 57 15.28 27.08 -23.91
C GLU A 57 16.56 26.45 -23.35
N SER A 58 16.57 25.12 -23.15
CA SER A 58 17.73 24.37 -22.65
C SER A 58 17.98 23.13 -23.50
N ALA A 59 19.12 23.15 -24.21
CA ALA A 59 19.58 22.00 -25.00
C ALA A 59 19.84 20.76 -24.13
N ASP A 60 20.33 20.94 -22.91
CA ASP A 60 20.60 19.85 -21.96
C ASP A 60 19.30 19.18 -21.50
N PHE A 61 18.26 19.98 -21.21
CA PHE A 61 16.95 19.45 -20.87
C PHE A 61 16.31 18.71 -22.06
N GLY A 62 16.41 19.28 -23.27
CA GLY A 62 15.94 18.64 -24.50
C GLY A 62 16.65 17.30 -24.79
N ALA A 63 17.97 17.24 -24.60
CA ALA A 63 18.75 16.03 -24.79
C ALA A 63 18.36 14.93 -23.79
N LEU A 64 18.14 15.28 -22.52
CA LEU A 64 17.65 14.33 -21.52
C LEU A 64 16.25 13.82 -21.82
N LEU A 65 15.34 14.69 -22.30
CA LEU A 65 14.00 14.28 -22.71
C LEU A 65 14.00 13.33 -23.92
N ALA A 66 14.93 13.50 -24.85
CA ALA A 66 15.04 12.72 -26.08
C ALA A 66 15.62 11.31 -25.89
N LYS A 67 16.32 11.01 -24.78
CA LYS A 67 16.86 9.67 -24.49
C LYS A 67 15.74 8.61 -24.48
N GLU A 68 15.87 7.54 -25.25
CA GLU A 68 14.86 6.47 -25.32
C GLU A 68 14.82 5.64 -24.02
N ASP A 69 15.98 5.23 -23.52
CA ASP A 69 16.13 4.43 -22.29
C ASP A 69 16.61 5.30 -21.12
N LYS A 70 15.66 5.98 -20.46
CA LYS A 70 15.97 6.83 -19.31
C LYS A 70 16.23 6.00 -18.06
N THR A 71 17.41 6.19 -17.46
CA THR A 71 17.75 5.63 -16.15
C THR A 71 17.01 6.38 -15.03
N PHE A 72 17.07 5.86 -13.80
CA PHE A 72 16.53 6.57 -12.64
C PHE A 72 17.25 7.91 -12.40
N GLU A 73 18.55 7.98 -12.68
CA GLU A 73 19.34 9.20 -12.57
C GLU A 73 18.93 10.23 -13.64
N ASP A 74 18.68 9.79 -14.88
CA ASP A 74 18.17 10.66 -15.94
C ASP A 74 16.81 11.27 -15.57
N LEU A 75 15.90 10.46 -15.02
CA LEU A 75 14.59 10.94 -14.56
C LEU A 75 14.71 11.96 -13.42
N ARG A 76 15.68 11.75 -12.52
CA ARG A 76 15.99 12.70 -11.44
C ARG A 76 16.58 14.00 -11.99
N ALA A 77 17.55 13.92 -12.90
CA ALA A 77 18.16 15.08 -13.55
C ALA A 77 17.11 15.89 -14.31
N ILE A 78 16.22 15.24 -15.06
CA ILE A 78 15.08 15.89 -15.75
C ILE A 78 14.20 16.63 -14.73
N ALA A 79 13.87 16.02 -13.59
CA ALA A 79 13.03 16.65 -12.58
C ALA A 79 13.70 17.88 -11.93
N GLU A 80 15.00 17.79 -11.64
CA GLU A 80 15.80 18.88 -11.06
C GLU A 80 15.94 20.05 -12.06
N LEU A 81 16.34 19.77 -13.31
CA LEU A 81 16.44 20.77 -14.38
C LEU A 81 15.09 21.40 -14.71
N ARG A 82 14.01 20.61 -14.76
CA ARG A 82 12.66 21.15 -14.98
C ARG A 82 12.28 22.17 -13.91
N LEU A 83 12.57 21.88 -12.63
CA LEU A 83 12.27 22.79 -11.53
C LEU A 83 13.11 24.06 -11.57
N GLU A 84 14.36 23.96 -11.99
CA GLU A 84 15.24 25.11 -12.12
C GLU A 84 14.83 26.02 -13.28
N LEU A 85 14.65 25.43 -14.48
CA LEU A 85 14.27 26.17 -15.68
C LEU A 85 12.86 26.79 -15.56
N LEU A 86 11.93 26.14 -14.87
CA LEU A 86 10.59 26.70 -14.65
C LEU A 86 10.61 27.94 -13.75
N LYS A 87 11.67 28.18 -12.96
CA LYS A 87 11.81 29.44 -12.19
C LYS A 87 12.27 30.61 -13.05
N THR A 88 12.94 30.35 -14.17
CA THR A 88 13.55 31.37 -15.01
C THR A 88 12.80 31.57 -16.34
N SER A 89 12.02 30.58 -16.79
CA SER A 89 11.24 30.64 -18.02
C SER A 89 9.86 31.30 -17.80
N GLU A 90 9.71 32.53 -18.27
CA GLU A 90 8.41 33.23 -18.25
C GLU A 90 7.35 32.50 -19.08
N ALA A 91 7.73 31.94 -20.23
CA ALA A 91 6.83 31.20 -21.11
C ALA A 91 6.32 29.92 -20.44
N ALA A 92 7.19 29.16 -19.77
CA ALA A 92 6.77 27.96 -19.04
C ALA A 92 5.91 28.32 -17.81
N GLN A 93 6.19 29.43 -17.13
CA GLN A 93 5.37 29.91 -16.01
C GLN A 93 3.95 30.29 -16.42
N GLN A 94 3.76 30.87 -17.61
CA GLN A 94 2.43 31.17 -18.13
C GLN A 94 1.60 29.90 -18.35
N VAL A 95 2.20 28.85 -18.92
CA VAL A 95 1.52 27.55 -19.10
C VAL A 95 1.30 26.85 -17.76
N GLN A 96 2.21 27.01 -16.80
CA GLN A 96 2.03 26.52 -15.44
C GLN A 96 0.84 27.21 -14.74
N ALA A 97 0.66 28.51 -14.94
CA ALA A 97 -0.50 29.25 -14.42
C ALA A 97 -1.81 28.78 -15.04
N GLN A 98 -1.83 28.48 -16.35
CA GLN A 98 -3.00 27.88 -17.03
C GLN A 98 -3.34 26.50 -16.46
N LEU A 99 -2.33 25.71 -16.08
CA LEU A 99 -2.52 24.41 -15.44
C LEU A 99 -3.15 24.56 -14.05
N GLU A 100 -2.72 25.57 -13.28
CA GLU A 100 -3.33 25.91 -11.99
C GLU A 100 -4.77 26.39 -12.15
N GLU A 101 -5.06 27.25 -13.11
CA GLU A 101 -6.42 27.73 -13.42
C GLU A 101 -7.34 26.57 -13.83
N LEU A 102 -6.89 25.71 -14.75
CA LEU A 102 -7.64 24.51 -15.16
C LEU A 102 -7.96 23.62 -13.96
N ARG A 103 -7.00 23.45 -13.06
CA ARG A 103 -7.18 22.69 -11.82
C ARG A 103 -8.20 23.35 -10.88
N GLN A 104 -8.13 24.66 -10.70
CA GLN A 104 -9.09 25.38 -9.85
C GLN A 104 -10.51 25.29 -10.42
N THR A 105 -10.67 25.47 -11.73
CA THR A 105 -11.95 25.31 -12.41
C THR A 105 -12.50 23.89 -12.25
N PHE A 106 -11.66 22.87 -12.42
CA PHE A 106 -12.05 21.47 -12.20
C PHE A 106 -12.48 21.20 -10.76
N LEU A 107 -11.73 21.69 -9.76
CA LEU A 107 -12.07 21.52 -8.34
C LEU A 107 -13.34 22.26 -7.95
N ALA A 108 -13.56 23.46 -8.49
CA ALA A 108 -14.78 24.25 -8.26
C ALA A 108 -16.02 23.57 -8.85
N GLN A 109 -15.89 22.91 -10.01
CA GLN A 109 -16.97 22.15 -10.65
C GLN A 109 -17.17 20.77 -10.00
N HIS A 110 -16.18 20.25 -9.29
CA HIS A 110 -16.21 18.93 -8.66
C HIS A 110 -15.82 18.99 -7.16
N PRO A 111 -16.63 19.64 -6.30
CA PRO A 111 -16.29 19.90 -4.89
C PRO A 111 -16.19 18.63 -4.03
N ASN A 112 -16.75 17.50 -4.49
CA ASN A 112 -16.68 16.21 -3.81
C ASN A 112 -15.45 15.37 -4.23
N VAL A 113 -14.63 15.85 -5.17
CA VAL A 113 -13.35 15.20 -5.50
C VAL A 113 -12.35 15.58 -4.41
N PRO A 114 -11.79 14.61 -3.66
CA PRO A 114 -10.79 14.92 -2.65
C PRO A 114 -9.62 15.67 -3.31
N PRO A 115 -9.05 16.69 -2.64
CA PRO A 115 -7.94 17.45 -3.20
C PRO A 115 -6.82 16.49 -3.60
N MET A 116 -6.40 16.56 -4.86
CA MET A 116 -5.30 15.75 -5.38
C MET A 116 -4.05 15.95 -4.48
N PRO A 117 -3.30 14.88 -4.15
CA PRO A 117 -2.27 14.86 -3.09
C PRO A 117 -1.01 15.72 -3.34
N SER A 118 -1.08 16.74 -4.20
CA SER A 118 0.07 17.57 -4.58
C SER A 118 0.01 19.04 -4.12
N THR A 119 -0.99 19.47 -3.36
CA THR A 119 -1.14 20.90 -2.96
C THR A 119 -1.21 21.13 -1.47
N SER A 120 -0.77 20.18 -0.66
CA SER A 120 -0.33 20.59 0.66
C SER A 120 1.11 21.02 0.51
N PRO A 121 1.43 22.32 0.63
CA PRO A 121 2.81 22.72 0.79
C PRO A 121 3.37 21.81 1.89
N ARG A 122 4.46 21.10 1.58
CA ARG A 122 5.17 20.36 2.63
C ARG A 122 5.40 21.39 3.74
N PRO A 123 4.96 21.14 4.98
CA PRO A 123 5.19 22.10 6.05
C PRO A 123 6.69 22.40 6.05
N GLU A 124 7.03 23.68 5.90
CA GLU A 124 8.42 24.11 5.90
C GLU A 124 9.01 23.68 7.23
N LEU A 125 10.05 22.84 7.15
CA LEU A 125 10.72 22.36 8.34
C LEU A 125 11.41 23.56 9.00
N THR A 126 11.23 23.70 10.30
CA THR A 126 12.00 24.69 11.07
C THR A 126 13.50 24.35 11.01
N GLU A 127 14.38 25.34 11.21
CA GLU A 127 15.83 25.08 11.24
C GLU A 127 16.21 24.02 12.29
N ALA A 128 15.52 24.01 13.43
CA ALA A 128 15.68 22.96 14.44
C ALA A 128 15.28 21.56 13.92
N GLN A 129 14.20 21.46 13.14
CA GLN A 129 13.77 20.20 12.52
C GLN A 129 14.72 19.74 11.42
N LYS A 130 15.23 20.67 10.60
CA LYS A 130 16.25 20.38 9.58
C LYS A 130 17.53 19.85 10.23
N LEU A 131 18.00 20.52 11.29
CA LEU A 131 19.19 20.11 12.03
C LEU A 131 19.00 18.73 12.69
N ALA A 132 17.85 18.48 13.33
CA ALA A 132 17.54 17.18 13.92
C ALA A 132 17.55 16.05 12.87
N LEU A 133 16.96 16.29 11.69
CA LEU A 133 16.98 15.34 10.58
C LEU A 133 18.39 15.11 10.03
N GLN A 134 19.19 16.15 9.92
CA GLN A 134 20.56 16.06 9.43
C GLN A 134 21.42 15.23 10.40
N THR A 135 21.37 15.53 11.69
CA THR A 135 22.07 14.77 12.74
C THR A 135 21.66 13.29 12.73
N TYR A 136 20.36 13.02 12.64
CA TYR A 136 19.86 11.65 12.55
C TYR A 136 20.32 10.92 11.28
N ARG A 137 20.27 11.58 10.11
CA ARG A 137 20.75 10.98 8.85
C ARG A 137 22.24 10.64 8.91
N ASN A 138 23.04 11.50 9.52
CA ASN A 138 24.47 11.25 9.68
C ASN A 138 24.71 10.05 10.60
N ALA A 139 24.05 9.99 11.75
CA ALA A 139 24.16 8.87 12.69
C ALA A 139 23.67 7.54 12.08
N LEU A 140 22.56 7.58 11.32
CA LEU A 140 22.05 6.41 10.62
C LEU A 140 23.03 5.94 9.55
N LYS A 141 23.58 6.87 8.75
CA LYS A 141 24.58 6.55 7.71
C LYS A 141 25.82 5.90 8.32
N GLU A 142 26.32 6.43 9.43
CA GLU A 142 27.47 5.87 10.14
C GLU A 142 27.20 4.42 10.60
N LYS A 143 26.04 4.16 11.21
CA LYS A 143 25.67 2.81 11.66
C LYS A 143 25.42 1.85 10.49
N GLU A 144 24.80 2.32 9.41
CA GLU A 144 24.62 1.51 8.20
C GLU A 144 25.96 1.19 7.53
N GLN A 145 26.92 2.11 7.53
CA GLN A 145 28.27 1.87 7.05
C GLN A 145 29.01 0.83 7.92
N ALA A 146 28.92 0.95 9.25
CA ALA A 146 29.50 -0.03 10.16
C ALA A 146 28.91 -1.44 9.94
N LEU A 147 27.58 -1.52 9.76
CA LEU A 147 26.92 -2.79 9.41
C LEU A 147 27.42 -3.32 8.06
N ASN A 148 27.45 -2.49 7.03
CA ASN A 148 27.93 -2.91 5.71
C ASN A 148 29.40 -3.37 5.75
N GLN A 149 30.25 -2.78 6.59
CA GLN A 149 31.64 -3.23 6.78
C GLN A 149 31.71 -4.64 7.40
N VAL A 150 30.92 -4.91 8.44
CA VAL A 150 30.83 -6.25 9.04
C VAL A 150 30.36 -7.28 8.01
N LEU A 151 29.35 -6.94 7.22
CA LEU A 151 28.80 -7.83 6.20
C LEU A 151 29.76 -8.05 5.01
N ALA A 152 30.45 -6.99 4.57
CA ALA A 152 31.45 -7.07 3.50
C ALA A 152 32.68 -7.89 3.93
N ALA A 153 33.07 -7.82 5.19
CA ALA A 153 34.12 -8.69 5.74
C ALA A 153 33.69 -10.17 5.78
N ALA A 154 32.39 -10.44 5.99
CA ALA A 154 31.83 -11.78 6.02
C ALA A 154 31.56 -12.39 4.63
N SER A 155 31.44 -11.56 3.58
CA SER A 155 31.16 -12.02 2.22
C SER A 155 31.79 -11.13 1.15
N ALA A 156 32.70 -11.70 0.36
CA ALA A 156 33.29 -11.05 -0.80
C ALA A 156 32.23 -10.66 -1.85
N ARG A 157 31.23 -11.53 -2.10
CA ARG A 157 30.14 -11.24 -3.03
C ARG A 157 29.30 -10.04 -2.58
N TYR A 158 29.04 -9.92 -1.28
CA TYR A 158 28.36 -8.76 -0.72
C TYR A 158 29.19 -7.48 -0.88
N ALA A 159 30.52 -7.56 -0.69
CA ALA A 159 31.43 -6.43 -0.87
C ALA A 159 31.50 -5.96 -2.34
N GLU A 160 31.59 -6.89 -3.29
CA GLU A 160 31.54 -6.61 -4.73
C GLU A 160 30.25 -5.90 -5.11
N LEU A 161 29.11 -6.48 -4.70
CA LEU A 161 27.81 -5.85 -4.94
C LEU A 161 27.79 -4.46 -4.31
N LEU A 162 28.20 -4.28 -3.06
CA LEU A 162 28.18 -2.97 -2.41
C LEU A 162 28.97 -1.90 -3.18
N ALA A 163 30.10 -2.26 -3.80
CA ALA A 163 30.98 -1.34 -4.54
C ALA A 163 30.47 -0.96 -5.94
N ASP A 164 29.66 -1.82 -6.58
CA ASP A 164 29.13 -1.58 -7.93
C ASP A 164 28.12 -0.41 -7.94
N GLN A 165 28.31 0.61 -8.78
CA GLN A 165 27.36 1.73 -8.86
C GLN A 165 26.20 1.44 -9.83
N ASP A 166 26.40 0.53 -10.78
CA ASP A 166 25.50 0.28 -11.91
C ASP A 166 24.76 -1.07 -11.79
N LYS A 167 24.45 -1.47 -10.54
CA LYS A 167 23.78 -2.74 -10.24
C LYS A 167 22.47 -2.88 -11.02
N THR A 168 22.27 -4.05 -11.59
CA THR A 168 20.98 -4.52 -12.10
C THR A 168 19.97 -4.75 -10.98
N ARG A 169 18.69 -4.91 -11.34
CA ARG A 169 17.63 -5.17 -10.38
C ARG A 169 17.85 -6.49 -9.64
N GLU A 170 18.30 -7.50 -10.38
CA GLU A 170 18.62 -8.83 -9.88
C GLU A 170 19.75 -8.77 -8.85
N GLU A 171 20.81 -8.01 -9.12
CA GLU A 171 21.95 -7.81 -8.22
C GLU A 171 21.56 -7.04 -6.95
N VAL A 172 20.64 -6.08 -7.04
CA VAL A 172 20.06 -5.43 -5.86
C VAL A 172 19.29 -6.43 -5.01
N GLN A 173 18.52 -7.33 -5.63
CA GLN A 173 17.77 -8.35 -4.90
C GLN A 173 18.71 -9.36 -4.22
N GLU A 174 19.73 -9.83 -4.94
CA GLU A 174 20.78 -10.71 -4.40
C GLU A 174 21.48 -10.05 -3.20
N MET A 175 21.88 -8.78 -3.32
CA MET A 175 22.52 -8.04 -2.23
C MET A 175 21.62 -7.97 -0.97
N LEU A 176 20.30 -7.81 -1.14
CA LEU A 176 19.35 -7.77 -0.01
C LEU A 176 19.11 -9.14 0.61
N GLU A 177 19.15 -10.20 -0.18
CA GLU A 177 19.09 -11.59 0.30
C GLU A 177 20.36 -11.92 1.11
N LEU A 178 21.54 -11.68 0.54
CA LEU A 178 22.82 -11.82 1.23
C LEU A 178 22.88 -11.00 2.51
N ARG A 179 22.40 -9.74 2.49
CA ARG A 179 22.33 -8.90 3.70
C ARG A 179 21.52 -9.57 4.81
N ARG A 180 20.38 -10.20 4.48
CA ARG A 180 19.52 -10.86 5.48
C ARG A 180 20.18 -12.10 6.03
N GLU A 181 20.77 -12.93 5.18
CA GLU A 181 21.46 -14.15 5.58
C GLU A 181 22.68 -13.86 6.45
N LEU A 182 23.51 -12.90 6.04
CA LEU A 182 24.72 -12.50 6.78
C LEU A 182 24.38 -11.85 8.12
N ILE A 183 23.31 -11.05 8.20
CA ILE A 183 22.81 -10.54 9.49
C ILE A 183 22.33 -11.71 10.36
N ALA A 184 21.58 -12.67 9.81
CA ALA A 184 21.11 -13.80 10.59
C ALA A 184 22.28 -14.66 11.13
N GLY A 185 23.36 -14.79 10.36
CA GLY A 185 24.54 -15.59 10.69
C GLY A 185 25.60 -14.92 11.57
N SER A 186 25.46 -13.63 11.94
CA SER A 186 26.48 -12.90 12.72
C SER A 186 25.85 -12.14 13.89
N GLU A 187 26.26 -12.46 15.12
CA GLU A 187 25.78 -11.77 16.34
C GLU A 187 26.08 -10.27 16.31
N ASP A 188 27.28 -9.89 15.86
CA ASP A 188 27.69 -8.48 15.72
C ASP A 188 26.81 -7.73 14.70
N ALA A 189 26.50 -8.37 13.57
CA ALA A 189 25.61 -7.80 12.57
C ALA A 189 24.16 -7.69 13.09
N GLN A 190 23.69 -8.67 13.88
CA GLN A 190 22.38 -8.58 14.54
C GLN A 190 22.34 -7.44 15.55
N ALA A 191 23.39 -7.23 16.34
CA ALA A 191 23.48 -6.14 17.30
C ALA A 191 23.37 -4.78 16.59
N LEU A 192 24.16 -4.56 15.53
CA LEU A 192 24.10 -3.34 14.72
C LEU A 192 22.74 -3.14 14.05
N ALA A 193 22.14 -4.21 13.50
CA ALA A 193 20.81 -4.13 12.90
C ALA A 193 19.74 -3.75 13.93
N ARG A 194 19.82 -4.29 15.15
CA ARG A 194 18.92 -3.90 16.27
C ARG A 194 19.15 -2.45 16.69
N GLU A 195 20.39 -2.00 16.80
CA GLU A 195 20.70 -0.60 17.13
C GLU A 195 20.13 0.38 16.09
N ILE A 196 20.26 0.07 14.80
CA ILE A 196 19.66 0.85 13.71
C ILE A 196 18.13 0.91 13.87
N GLN A 197 17.48 -0.24 14.12
CA GLN A 197 16.02 -0.27 14.34
C GLN A 197 15.60 0.55 15.56
N VAL A 198 16.32 0.44 16.68
CA VAL A 198 16.07 1.23 17.90
C VAL A 198 16.27 2.72 17.63
N MET A 199 17.31 3.10 16.88
CA MET A 199 17.56 4.49 16.49
C MET A 199 16.43 5.06 15.64
N ILE A 200 15.98 4.32 14.61
CA ILE A 200 14.84 4.70 13.76
C ILE A 200 13.58 4.88 14.61
N LYS A 201 13.30 3.93 15.50
CA LYS A 201 12.13 3.95 16.38
C LYS A 201 12.16 5.16 17.32
N ARG A 202 13.25 5.36 18.05
CA ARG A 202 13.42 6.50 18.98
C ARG A 202 13.33 7.84 18.26
N PHE A 203 13.92 7.96 17.07
CA PHE A 203 13.83 9.19 16.30
C PHE A 203 12.38 9.51 15.90
N ARG A 204 11.60 8.51 15.47
CA ARG A 204 10.17 8.70 15.19
C ARG A 204 9.37 9.09 16.44
N GLU A 205 9.63 8.42 17.56
CA GLU A 205 8.99 8.71 18.85
C GLU A 205 9.28 10.15 19.32
N ASN A 206 10.52 10.62 19.14
CA ASN A 206 10.95 11.97 19.54
C ASN A 206 10.54 13.07 18.56
N HIS A 207 10.11 12.72 17.34
CA HIS A 207 9.73 13.66 16.31
C HIS A 207 8.38 13.30 15.66
N PRO A 208 7.25 13.44 16.39
CA PRO A 208 5.91 13.06 15.91
C PRO A 208 5.44 13.79 14.64
N TRP A 209 6.02 14.95 14.34
CA TRP A 209 5.74 15.70 13.10
C TRP A 209 6.25 15.00 11.82
N LEU A 210 7.11 13.99 11.95
CA LEU A 210 7.49 13.11 10.83
C LEU A 210 6.38 12.16 10.41
N ASP A 211 5.37 11.93 11.26
CA ASP A 211 4.17 11.18 10.92
C ASP A 211 3.16 12.02 10.09
N ASN A 212 3.65 12.99 9.33
CA ASN A 212 2.89 13.72 8.33
C ASN A 212 2.53 12.84 7.13
N ARG A 213 1.43 12.08 7.27
CA ARG A 213 0.60 11.69 6.13
C ARG A 213 -0.85 12.02 6.45
N PHE A 214 -1.45 12.82 5.56
CA PHE A 214 -2.87 12.82 5.22
C PHE A 214 -3.56 11.52 5.67
N LEU A 215 -4.27 11.61 6.80
CA LEU A 215 -4.88 10.53 7.59
C LEU A 215 -3.88 9.48 8.15
N GLY A 216 -3.80 9.40 9.48
CA GLY A 216 -2.60 9.03 10.23
C GLY A 216 -2.08 7.59 10.08
N PRO A 217 -0.76 7.37 10.25
CA PRO A 217 -0.17 6.04 10.46
C PRO A 217 -0.73 5.33 11.70
N ALA A 218 -1.08 6.07 12.75
CA ALA A 218 -1.62 5.50 13.99
C ALA A 218 -2.98 4.83 13.80
N GLU A 219 -3.90 5.46 13.06
CA GLU A 219 -5.20 4.88 12.71
C GLU A 219 -5.03 3.66 11.80
N ARG A 220 -4.14 3.71 10.81
CA ARG A 220 -3.87 2.56 9.93
C ARG A 220 -3.20 1.39 10.65
N VAL A 221 -2.29 1.67 11.59
CA VAL A 221 -1.68 0.63 12.44
C VAL A 221 -2.74 0.06 13.37
N ALA A 222 -3.62 0.89 13.93
CA ALA A 222 -4.74 0.44 14.75
C ALA A 222 -5.74 -0.40 13.94
N ASP A 223 -6.06 -0.02 12.71
CA ASP A 223 -6.95 -0.75 11.81
C ASP A 223 -6.34 -2.09 11.37
N VAL A 224 -5.05 -2.11 11.03
CA VAL A 224 -4.33 -3.36 10.72
C VAL A 224 -4.23 -4.25 11.96
N ALA A 225 -3.98 -3.69 13.15
CA ALA A 225 -3.96 -4.43 14.41
C ALA A 225 -5.34 -4.99 14.75
N LYS A 226 -6.42 -4.22 14.53
CA LYS A 226 -7.81 -4.64 14.69
C LYS A 226 -8.19 -5.76 13.72
N ILE A 227 -7.76 -5.66 12.46
CA ILE A 227 -7.95 -6.73 11.48
C ILE A 227 -7.20 -7.99 11.89
N LYS A 228 -5.95 -7.86 12.34
CA LYS A 228 -5.15 -8.98 12.83
C LYS A 228 -5.78 -9.64 14.06
N ALA A 229 -6.26 -8.83 15.02
CA ALA A 229 -6.97 -9.32 16.19
C ALA A 229 -8.27 -10.05 15.82
N GLY A 230 -9.04 -9.50 14.87
CA GLY A 230 -10.25 -10.16 14.36
C GLY A 230 -9.95 -11.47 13.61
N LEU A 231 -8.85 -11.55 12.85
CA LEU A 231 -8.41 -12.79 12.20
C LEU A 231 -8.00 -13.83 13.23
N ASN A 232 -7.27 -13.44 14.28
CA ASN A 232 -6.92 -14.32 15.39
C ASN A 232 -8.18 -14.83 16.10
N ALA A 233 -9.16 -13.96 16.38
CA ALA A 233 -10.43 -14.37 16.99
C ALA A 233 -11.22 -15.35 16.10
N VAL A 234 -11.21 -15.17 14.78
CA VAL A 234 -11.80 -16.14 13.84
C VAL A 234 -11.04 -17.45 13.86
N GLN A 235 -9.71 -17.43 13.96
CA GLN A 235 -8.91 -18.65 14.06
C GLN A 235 -9.20 -19.40 15.36
N GLU A 236 -9.23 -18.71 16.49
CA GLU A 236 -9.57 -19.29 17.81
C GLU A 236 -10.98 -19.90 17.82
N LEU A 237 -11.97 -19.20 17.25
CA LEU A 237 -13.32 -19.75 17.08
C LEU A 237 -13.33 -21.00 16.18
N ASN A 238 -12.50 -21.04 15.14
CA ASN A 238 -12.38 -22.22 14.28
C ASN A 238 -11.70 -23.39 15.01
N GLU A 239 -10.71 -23.12 15.86
CA GLU A 239 -10.05 -24.12 16.70
C GLU A 239 -11.04 -24.69 17.72
N GLN A 240 -11.79 -23.84 18.43
CA GLN A 240 -12.85 -24.27 19.37
C GLN A 240 -13.94 -25.09 18.67
N ILE A 241 -14.39 -24.67 17.48
CA ILE A 241 -15.30 -25.47 16.65
C ILE A 241 -14.69 -26.82 16.35
N ASN A 242 -13.45 -26.87 15.87
CA ASN A 242 -12.80 -28.12 15.52
C ASN A 242 -12.60 -29.05 16.73
N GLU A 243 -12.30 -28.50 17.90
CA GLU A 243 -12.19 -29.26 19.17
C GLU A 243 -13.53 -29.87 19.57
N MET A 244 -14.63 -29.11 19.52
CA MET A 244 -15.97 -29.62 19.81
C MET A 244 -16.37 -30.73 18.83
N LEU A 245 -16.16 -30.50 17.52
CA LEU A 245 -16.48 -31.50 16.51
C LEU A 245 -15.58 -32.73 16.58
N ALA A 246 -14.32 -32.58 17.02
CA ALA A 246 -13.39 -33.69 17.23
C ALA A 246 -13.75 -34.51 18.48
N ALA A 247 -14.33 -33.88 19.50
CA ALA A 247 -14.90 -34.59 20.65
C ALA A 247 -16.13 -35.43 20.23
N ASP A 248 -16.92 -34.93 19.28
CA ASP A 248 -18.09 -35.62 18.74
C ASP A 248 -17.75 -36.68 17.67
N SER A 249 -16.56 -36.63 17.08
CA SER A 249 -16.14 -37.55 16.01
C SER A 249 -14.64 -37.90 16.05
N ALA A 250 -14.35 -39.15 16.41
CA ALA A 250 -12.99 -39.70 16.39
C ALA A 250 -12.37 -39.71 14.98
N GLU A 251 -13.19 -39.89 13.94
CA GLU A 251 -12.74 -39.83 12.53
C GLU A 251 -12.31 -38.41 12.14
N PHE A 252 -13.05 -37.39 12.60
CA PHE A 252 -12.68 -36.00 12.37
C PHE A 252 -11.41 -35.61 13.12
N ALA A 253 -11.28 -36.05 14.38
CA ALA A 253 -10.08 -35.87 15.19
C ALA A 253 -8.84 -36.48 14.53
N ALA A 254 -8.95 -37.70 13.99
CA ALA A 254 -7.87 -38.39 13.30
C ALA A 254 -7.43 -37.66 12.01
N LEU A 255 -8.38 -37.10 11.24
CA LEU A 255 -8.07 -36.31 10.05
C LEU A 255 -7.37 -34.98 10.39
N LEU A 256 -7.77 -34.33 11.48
CA LEU A 256 -7.11 -33.10 11.95
C LEU A 256 -5.67 -33.36 12.43
N ALA A 257 -5.41 -34.50 13.04
CA ALA A 257 -4.10 -34.87 13.59
C ALA A 257 -3.04 -35.24 12.53
N LYS A 258 -3.42 -35.49 11.27
CA LYS A 258 -2.45 -35.80 10.20
C LYS A 258 -1.48 -34.62 9.97
N GLU A 259 -0.17 -34.87 10.04
CA GLU A 259 0.87 -33.87 9.79
C GLU A 259 0.89 -33.39 8.33
N ASN A 260 0.82 -34.31 7.37
CA ASN A 260 0.84 -34.03 5.93
C ASN A 260 -0.55 -34.26 5.33
N LYS A 261 -1.39 -33.23 5.33
CA LYS A 261 -2.75 -33.29 4.76
C LYS A 261 -2.68 -33.14 3.24
N THR A 262 -3.22 -34.13 2.52
CA THR A 262 -3.40 -34.04 1.06
C THR A 262 -4.61 -33.17 0.69
N ALA A 263 -4.77 -32.82 -0.59
CA ALA A 263 -5.94 -32.08 -1.06
C ALA A 263 -7.26 -32.86 -0.82
N GLU A 264 -7.21 -34.19 -0.88
CA GLU A 264 -8.34 -35.08 -0.58
C GLU A 264 -8.67 -35.07 0.91
N ASP A 265 -7.66 -35.13 1.78
CA ASP A 265 -7.85 -35.02 3.24
C ASP A 265 -8.51 -33.68 3.59
N LEU A 266 -8.10 -32.57 2.95
CA LEU A 266 -8.70 -31.25 3.17
C LEU A 266 -10.17 -31.19 2.72
N GLN A 267 -10.52 -31.86 1.62
CA GLN A 267 -11.92 -31.96 1.19
C GLN A 267 -12.75 -32.81 2.14
N GLN A 268 -12.21 -33.93 2.62
CA GLN A 268 -12.87 -34.79 3.62
C GLN A 268 -13.10 -34.05 4.94
N ILE A 269 -12.09 -33.32 5.44
CA ILE A 269 -12.21 -32.46 6.62
C ILE A 269 -13.34 -31.45 6.42
N LYS A 270 -13.42 -30.79 5.25
CA LYS A 270 -14.48 -29.82 4.98
C LYS A 270 -15.87 -30.47 4.97
N ALA A 271 -16.04 -31.59 4.26
CA ALA A 271 -17.32 -32.28 4.17
C ALA A 271 -17.80 -32.83 5.53
N MET A 272 -16.87 -33.42 6.30
CA MET A 272 -17.17 -33.88 7.66
C MET A 272 -17.50 -32.72 8.59
N ARG A 273 -16.75 -31.62 8.50
CA ARG A 273 -17.03 -30.41 9.28
C ARG A 273 -18.43 -29.87 8.99
N ASP A 274 -18.82 -29.77 7.73
CA ASP A 274 -20.17 -29.29 7.35
C ASP A 274 -21.26 -30.23 7.89
N THR A 275 -21.03 -31.55 7.86
CA THR A 275 -21.96 -32.55 8.39
C THR A 275 -22.07 -32.49 9.92
N LEU A 276 -20.94 -32.43 10.62
CA LEU A 276 -20.90 -32.38 12.08
C LEU A 276 -21.41 -31.04 12.63
N LEU A 277 -21.12 -29.93 11.93
CA LEU A 277 -21.71 -28.64 12.24
C LEU A 277 -23.24 -28.69 12.16
N ALA A 278 -23.81 -29.32 11.14
CA ALA A 278 -25.27 -29.43 11.01
C ALA A 278 -25.93 -30.15 12.22
N GLY A 279 -25.18 -31.01 12.93
CA GLY A 279 -25.65 -31.75 14.10
C GLY A 279 -25.33 -31.13 15.46
N ASN A 280 -24.55 -30.04 15.52
CA ASN A 280 -24.10 -29.43 16.78
C ASN A 280 -24.50 -27.93 16.85
N ASP A 281 -25.59 -27.65 17.57
CA ASP A 281 -26.18 -26.31 17.72
C ASP A 281 -25.21 -25.27 18.31
N GLU A 282 -24.30 -25.69 19.19
CA GLU A 282 -23.30 -24.81 19.82
C GLU A 282 -22.17 -24.47 18.83
N ALA A 283 -21.69 -25.48 18.09
CA ALA A 283 -20.74 -25.30 17.00
C ALA A 283 -21.31 -24.41 15.88
N GLN A 284 -22.61 -24.51 15.57
CA GLN A 284 -23.28 -23.62 14.62
C GLN A 284 -23.28 -22.16 15.07
N LYS A 285 -23.55 -21.89 16.36
CA LYS A 285 -23.55 -20.52 16.90
C LYS A 285 -22.16 -19.90 16.82
N LEU A 286 -21.11 -20.66 17.15
CA LEU A 286 -19.73 -20.21 16.99
C LEU A 286 -19.36 -20.00 15.51
N ALA A 287 -19.79 -20.89 14.62
CA ALA A 287 -19.57 -20.76 13.17
C ALA A 287 -20.26 -19.51 12.60
N ALA A 288 -21.49 -19.22 13.02
CA ALA A 288 -22.21 -18.00 12.65
C ALA A 288 -21.48 -16.74 13.15
N THR A 289 -20.98 -16.77 14.39
CA THR A 289 -20.20 -15.66 14.97
C THR A 289 -18.90 -15.42 14.21
N ALA A 290 -18.16 -16.49 13.89
CA ALA A 290 -16.95 -16.42 13.08
C ALA A 290 -17.23 -15.85 11.68
N GLN A 291 -18.36 -16.21 11.07
CA GLN A 291 -18.77 -15.70 9.76
C GLN A 291 -19.15 -14.21 9.81
N ILE A 292 -19.83 -13.76 10.86
CA ILE A 292 -20.14 -12.33 11.08
C ILE A 292 -18.84 -11.52 11.19
N ILE A 293 -17.88 -11.97 12.00
CA ILE A 293 -16.58 -11.31 12.16
C ILE A 293 -15.84 -11.29 10.82
N LYS A 294 -15.81 -12.42 10.09
CA LYS A 294 -15.17 -12.51 8.78
C LYS A 294 -15.77 -11.57 7.74
N ASN A 295 -17.10 -11.43 7.70
CA ASN A 295 -17.78 -10.49 6.82
C ASN A 295 -17.43 -9.04 7.18
N ARG A 296 -17.47 -8.70 8.47
CA ARG A 296 -17.05 -7.38 8.97
C ARG A 296 -15.61 -7.06 8.59
N LEU A 297 -14.67 -8.00 8.79
CA LEU A 297 -13.27 -7.84 8.41
C LEU A 297 -13.08 -7.68 6.89
N ARG A 298 -13.91 -8.36 6.09
CA ARG A 298 -13.89 -8.23 4.63
C ARG A 298 -14.35 -6.84 4.20
N ASP A 299 -15.38 -6.30 4.85
CA ASP A 299 -15.90 -4.96 4.59
C ASP A 299 -14.90 -3.89 5.05
N GLU A 300 -14.37 -3.99 6.27
CA GLU A 300 -13.30 -3.11 6.78
C GLU A 300 -12.06 -3.16 5.86
N ARG A 301 -11.67 -4.34 5.35
CA ARG A 301 -10.58 -4.47 4.38
C ARG A 301 -10.91 -3.87 3.02
N ARG A 302 -12.18 -3.91 2.60
CA ARG A 302 -12.64 -3.31 1.33
C ARG A 302 -12.62 -1.79 1.44
N GLU A 303 -13.07 -1.23 2.56
CA GLU A 303 -13.00 0.20 2.86
C GLU A 303 -11.54 0.68 2.89
N LEU A 304 -10.65 -0.04 3.58
CA LEU A 304 -9.20 0.26 3.56
C LEU A 304 -8.58 0.21 2.16
N ARG A 305 -9.06 -0.68 1.29
CA ARG A 305 -8.63 -0.76 -0.12
C ARG A 305 -9.18 0.38 -0.97
N GLN A 306 -10.38 0.87 -0.69
CA GLN A 306 -10.99 2.01 -1.39
C GLN A 306 -10.31 3.33 -0.99
N HIS A 307 -9.80 3.43 0.23
CA HIS A 307 -8.95 4.54 0.69
C HIS A 307 -7.47 4.36 0.34
N ARG A 308 -7.10 3.28 -0.35
CA ARG A 308 -5.76 3.17 -0.95
C ARG A 308 -5.72 4.13 -2.14
N PRO A 309 -4.76 5.07 -2.21
CA PRO A 309 -4.48 5.71 -3.49
C PRO A 309 -4.19 4.60 -4.49
N GLN A 310 -5.02 4.51 -5.54
CA GLN A 310 -4.82 3.57 -6.63
C GLN A 310 -3.34 3.66 -7.03
N PRO A 311 -2.61 2.53 -7.16
CA PRO A 311 -1.34 2.59 -7.87
C PRO A 311 -1.65 3.23 -9.22
N LEU A 312 -0.90 4.29 -9.57
CA LEU A 312 -1.04 4.96 -10.86
C LEU A 312 -1.14 3.89 -11.94
N PRO A 313 -2.06 4.00 -12.90
CA PRO A 313 -2.16 3.03 -13.98
C PRO A 313 -0.77 2.88 -14.59
N VAL A 314 -0.30 1.64 -14.64
CA VAL A 314 0.90 1.29 -15.40
C VAL A 314 0.64 1.80 -16.80
N ARG A 315 1.44 2.78 -17.21
CA ARG A 315 1.42 3.34 -18.56
C ARG A 315 1.47 2.15 -19.51
N PRO A 316 0.47 1.94 -20.41
CA PRO A 316 0.63 0.96 -21.46
C PRO A 316 1.89 1.38 -22.21
N GLY A 317 2.93 0.55 -22.15
CA GLY A 317 4.08 0.69 -23.02
C GLY A 317 3.55 0.77 -24.44
N GLY A 318 4.02 1.78 -25.18
CA GLY A 318 3.72 1.92 -26.60
C GLY A 318 4.01 0.58 -27.27
N GLY A 319 2.94 -0.07 -27.74
CA GLY A 319 3.04 -1.30 -28.48
C GLY A 319 3.90 -1.05 -29.70
N GLY A 320 5.10 -1.64 -29.68
CA GLY A 320 5.91 -1.79 -30.86
C GLY A 320 5.11 -2.50 -31.93
N THR A 321 5.03 -1.86 -33.08
CA THR A 321 4.66 -2.45 -34.36
C THR A 321 5.63 -3.59 -34.69
N THR A 322 5.28 -4.82 -34.31
CA THR A 322 5.85 -6.04 -34.90
C THR A 322 4.73 -6.91 -35.43
N GLY A 323 4.38 -6.67 -36.69
CA GLY A 323 3.59 -7.59 -37.52
C GLY A 323 4.42 -7.99 -38.72
N GLY A 324 5.18 -9.08 -38.57
CA GLY A 324 5.93 -9.71 -39.66
C GLY A 324 4.97 -10.24 -40.72
N GLY A 325 5.17 -9.82 -41.97
CA GLY A 325 4.49 -10.35 -43.13
C GLY A 325 5.44 -11.16 -43.99
N THR A 326 5.53 -12.48 -43.74
CA THR A 326 5.96 -13.46 -44.74
C THR A 326 5.41 -14.84 -44.35
N THR A 327 4.42 -15.34 -45.09
CA THR A 327 4.42 -16.65 -45.80
C THR A 327 3.05 -16.97 -46.41
N GLY A 328 3.06 -17.38 -47.70
CA GLY A 328 2.00 -18.11 -48.42
C GLY A 328 0.76 -17.28 -48.83
N GLY A 329 0.41 -17.04 -50.10
CA GLY A 329 0.58 -17.87 -51.29
C GLY A 329 -0.64 -18.78 -51.48
N THR A 330 -1.67 -18.31 -52.17
CA THR A 330 -2.50 -19.03 -53.17
C THR A 330 -3.61 -18.11 -53.71
N ASP A 331 -3.50 -17.80 -55.00
CA ASP A 331 -4.52 -17.98 -56.06
C ASP A 331 -5.92 -17.38 -55.89
N ALA A 332 -6.29 -16.45 -56.79
CA ALA A 332 -7.45 -16.56 -57.69
C ALA A 332 -7.77 -15.23 -58.40
N GLY A 333 -7.80 -15.27 -59.73
CA GLY A 333 -8.98 -14.80 -60.46
C GLY A 333 -8.99 -13.38 -61.07
N GLN A 334 -8.71 -13.38 -62.39
CA GLN A 334 -9.14 -12.44 -63.44
C GLN A 334 -8.38 -11.12 -63.62
#